data_AF-A0A3A4W4J0-F1
#
_entry.id   AF-A0A3A4W4J0-F1
#
_cell.length_a   1.000
_cell.length_b   1.000
_cell.length_c   1.000
_cell.angle_alpha   90.00
_cell.angle_beta   90.00
_cell.angle_gamma   90.00
#
_symmetry.space_group_name_H-M   'P 1'
#
loop_
_entity.id
_entity.type
_entity.pdbx_description
1 polymer ?
#
loop_
_entity_poly.entity_id
_entity_poly.type
_entity_poly.pdbx_seq_one_letter_code
_entity_poly.pdbx_strand_id
1 'polypeptide(L)'
;MKSYKIKIHTPDTGYEPFPVSIINRSTYEATTFNPALGKPATISYKLTKAGTIRLRIARRDAPELVLRTLMDWTDQPFGEHKIEWDGRDASGNIIDNKRVLIIFDSKDQAFGGKHQEHDGQACSDPRLLIETDQRPEGVKGKLDIRTSFSEGPDNIRWSAGCEVRYFIDYILITKEIFREIPERFYLPVDTSKLANGEHLVTVNISDFNDHTGTAGIKITVNN
;
A
#
# COMPACT_ATOMS: atom_id res chain seq x y z
N MET A 1 46.56 -50.06 14.20
CA MET A 1 45.18 -49.55 14.28
C MET A 1 44.66 -49.31 12.88
N LYS A 2 43.53 -49.91 12.48
CA LYS A 2 42.86 -49.60 11.21
C LYS A 2 42.04 -48.33 11.41
N SER A 3 42.42 -47.24 10.74
CA SER A 3 41.61 -46.02 10.69
C SER A 3 40.49 -46.22 9.66
N TYR A 4 39.24 -46.19 10.11
CA TYR A 4 38.08 -46.14 9.23
C TYR A 4 37.78 -44.68 8.91
N LYS A 5 37.99 -44.27 7.65
CA LYS A 5 37.47 -42.99 7.16
C LYS A 5 35.97 -43.18 6.94
N ILE A 6 35.17 -42.80 7.93
CA ILE A 6 33.73 -42.65 7.75
C ILE A 6 33.54 -41.44 6.84
N LYS A 7 33.20 -41.67 5.57
CA LYS A 7 32.63 -40.61 4.74
C LYS A 7 31.22 -40.37 5.26
N ILE A 8 31.07 -39.35 6.09
CA ILE A 8 29.75 -38.83 6.42
C ILE A 8 29.24 -38.20 5.11
N HIS A 9 28.33 -38.89 4.44
CA HIS A 9 27.50 -38.27 3.43
C HIS A 9 26.43 -37.51 4.22
N THR A 10 26.74 -36.28 4.64
CA THR A 10 25.65 -35.33 4.83
C THR A 10 25.05 -35.20 3.44
N PRO A 11 23.76 -35.49 3.22
CA PRO A 11 23.11 -34.92 2.07
C PRO A 11 23.21 -33.43 2.31
N ASP A 12 24.20 -32.80 1.68
CA ASP A 12 24.28 -31.35 1.56
C ASP A 12 23.14 -31.00 0.59
N THR A 13 21.90 -31.14 1.08
CA THR A 13 20.73 -30.48 0.54
C THR A 13 21.03 -29.01 0.81
N GLY A 14 21.79 -28.44 -0.12
CA GLY A 14 22.45 -27.15 0.03
C GLY A 14 21.49 -26.16 0.65
N TYR A 15 21.99 -25.45 1.66
CA TYR A 15 21.43 -24.23 2.23
C TYR A 15 20.26 -23.69 1.40
N GLU A 16 19.03 -24.05 1.77
CA GLU A 16 17.84 -23.37 1.27
C GLU A 16 18.09 -21.89 1.56
N PRO A 17 18.22 -21.01 0.55
CA PRO A 17 18.61 -19.63 0.79
C PRO A 17 17.50 -18.99 1.62
N PHE A 18 17.75 -18.78 2.91
CA PHE A 18 16.79 -18.16 3.81
C PHE A 18 16.17 -16.92 3.14
N PRO A 19 14.84 -16.75 3.18
CA PRO A 19 14.17 -15.62 2.53
C PRO A 19 14.72 -14.28 3.05
N VAL A 20 14.66 -13.23 2.22
CA VAL A 20 15.09 -11.88 2.64
C VAL A 20 14.36 -11.52 3.92
N SER A 21 15.11 -11.21 4.98
CA SER A 21 14.55 -10.75 6.25
C SER A 21 14.77 -9.26 6.40
N ILE A 22 13.68 -8.56 6.74
CA ILE A 22 13.68 -7.13 7.05
C ILE A 22 13.74 -6.98 8.58
N ILE A 23 14.87 -6.52 9.10
CA ILE A 23 15.12 -6.40 10.54
C ILE A 23 15.47 -4.96 10.93
N ASN A 24 15.67 -4.69 12.23
CA ASN A 24 16.05 -3.39 12.78
C ASN A 24 15.18 -2.23 12.28
N ARG A 25 13.86 -2.45 12.22
CA ARG A 25 12.90 -1.48 11.69
C ARG A 25 12.75 -0.34 12.68
N SER A 26 12.92 0.89 12.22
CA SER A 26 12.61 2.09 12.99
C SER A 26 11.62 2.96 12.21
N THR A 27 10.46 3.18 12.83
CA THR A 27 9.34 3.98 12.31
C THR A 27 8.90 5.07 13.28
N TYR A 28 9.71 5.30 14.32
CA TYR A 28 9.38 6.23 15.41
C TYR A 28 9.22 7.65 14.89
N GLU A 29 10.17 8.15 14.09
CA GLU A 29 10.07 9.50 13.50
C GLU A 29 8.78 9.62 12.68
N ALA A 30 8.51 8.65 11.82
CA ALA A 30 7.33 8.63 10.95
C ALA A 30 6.01 8.72 11.73
N THR A 31 5.95 8.19 12.95
CA THR A 31 4.72 8.16 13.76
C THR A 31 4.63 9.27 14.82
N THR A 32 5.64 10.14 14.91
CA THR A 32 5.72 11.18 15.96
C THR A 32 6.00 12.59 15.45
N PHE A 33 6.55 12.76 14.24
CA PHE A 33 6.81 14.08 13.67
C PHE A 33 5.53 14.87 13.37
N ASN A 34 5.66 16.17 13.12
CA ASN A 34 4.56 17.02 12.64
C ASN A 34 4.71 17.27 11.12
N PRO A 35 3.90 16.62 10.27
CA PRO A 35 3.95 16.80 8.81
C PRO A 35 3.73 18.23 8.34
N ALA A 36 2.97 19.04 9.10
CA ALA A 36 2.67 20.42 8.73
C ALA A 36 3.90 21.35 8.76
N LEU A 37 4.99 20.93 9.41
CA LEU A 37 6.26 21.67 9.40
C LEU A 37 7.10 21.43 8.14
N GLY A 38 6.67 20.55 7.23
CA GLY A 38 7.31 20.30 5.94
C GLY A 38 8.64 19.54 6.01
N LYS A 39 9.09 19.13 7.21
CA LYS A 39 10.26 18.28 7.37
C LYS A 39 9.84 16.80 7.26
N PRO A 40 10.43 16.01 6.36
CA PRO A 40 10.11 14.60 6.28
C PRO A 40 10.64 13.85 7.50
N ALA A 41 10.05 12.69 7.77
CA ALA A 41 10.52 11.73 8.76
C ALA A 41 11.31 10.60 8.10
N THR A 42 12.30 10.08 8.83
CA THR A 42 13.08 8.93 8.38
C THR A 42 12.43 7.62 8.81
N ILE A 43 12.31 6.70 7.88
CA ILE A 43 12.03 5.28 8.14
C ILE A 43 13.30 4.50 7.80
N SER A 44 13.72 3.59 8.68
CA SER A 44 14.92 2.78 8.45
C SER A 44 14.69 1.30 8.72
N TYR A 45 15.47 0.47 8.04
CA TYR A 45 15.44 -0.98 8.15
C TYR A 45 16.76 -1.57 7.64
N LYS A 46 17.01 -2.84 7.94
CA LYS A 46 18.15 -3.60 7.44
C LYS A 46 17.69 -4.83 6.68
N LEU A 47 18.32 -5.10 5.55
CA LEU A 47 18.17 -6.36 4.81
C LEU A 47 19.30 -7.33 5.14
N THR A 48 18.95 -8.58 5.40
CA THR A 48 19.92 -9.66 5.66
C THR A 48 20.59 -10.21 4.40
N LYS A 49 20.03 -9.93 3.22
CA LYS A 49 20.62 -10.15 1.88
C LYS A 49 19.99 -9.13 0.91
N ALA A 50 20.55 -8.96 -0.29
CA ALA A 50 19.90 -8.15 -1.32
C ALA A 50 18.52 -8.72 -1.67
N GLY A 51 17.56 -7.87 -2.01
CA GLY A 51 16.21 -8.30 -2.34
C GLY A 51 15.26 -7.19 -2.72
N THR A 52 14.08 -7.59 -3.21
CA THR A 52 13.02 -6.69 -3.67
C THR A 52 12.03 -6.39 -2.54
N ILE A 53 11.83 -5.11 -2.23
CA ILE A 53 11.12 -4.65 -1.03
C ILE A 53 9.99 -3.68 -1.39
N ARG A 54 8.89 -3.74 -0.64
CA ARG A 54 7.82 -2.75 -0.66
C ARG A 54 7.56 -2.19 0.74
N LEU A 55 7.37 -0.88 0.84
CA LEU A 55 6.96 -0.19 2.04
C LEU A 55 5.63 0.53 1.80
N ARG A 56 4.63 0.24 2.63
CA ARG A 56 3.30 0.89 2.58
C ARG A 56 2.98 1.58 3.90
N ILE A 57 2.28 2.71 3.80
CA ILE A 57 1.61 3.37 4.92
C ILE A 57 0.16 2.90 4.93
N ALA A 58 -0.28 2.31 6.05
CA ALA A 58 -1.65 1.89 6.26
C ALA A 58 -2.20 2.42 7.57
N ARG A 59 -3.53 2.39 7.73
CA ARG A 59 -4.18 2.72 9.00
C ARG A 59 -3.88 1.66 10.06
N ARG A 60 -3.53 2.09 11.27
CA ARG A 60 -3.21 1.20 12.40
C ARG A 60 -4.42 0.37 12.84
N ASP A 61 -5.59 0.99 12.81
CA ASP A 61 -6.89 0.44 13.20
C ASP A 61 -7.62 -0.28 12.05
N ALA A 62 -7.18 -0.07 10.81
CA ALA A 62 -7.70 -0.73 9.61
C ALA A 62 -6.53 -0.99 8.61
N PRO A 63 -5.66 -1.98 8.86
CA PRO A 63 -4.46 -2.22 8.04
C PRO A 63 -4.73 -2.46 6.54
N GLU A 64 -5.95 -2.84 6.17
CA GLU A 64 -6.42 -2.97 4.80
C GLU A 64 -6.63 -1.62 4.07
N LEU A 65 -6.72 -0.52 4.83
CA LEU A 65 -6.76 0.84 4.31
C LEU A 65 -5.33 1.33 4.08
N VAL A 66 -4.85 1.12 2.86
CA VAL A 66 -3.55 1.61 2.39
C VAL A 66 -3.69 3.08 2.01
N LEU A 67 -2.89 3.92 2.65
CA LEU A 67 -2.88 5.37 2.45
C LEU A 67 -1.82 5.78 1.41
N ARG A 68 -0.70 5.05 1.33
CA ARG A 68 0.36 5.32 0.35
C ARG A 68 1.33 4.15 0.23
N THR A 69 1.83 3.90 -0.98
CA THR A 69 3.04 3.07 -1.20
C THR A 69 4.24 4.00 -1.32
N LEU A 70 5.23 3.85 -0.43
CA LEU A 70 6.43 4.70 -0.39
C LEU A 70 7.54 4.18 -1.31
N MET A 71 7.66 2.86 -1.37
CA MET A 71 8.58 2.14 -2.24
C MET A 71 7.83 0.91 -2.71
N ASP A 72 7.78 0.71 -4.02
CA ASP A 72 7.02 -0.35 -4.66
C ASP A 72 7.98 -1.35 -5.30
N TRP A 73 7.92 -2.60 -4.84
CA TRP A 73 8.75 -3.74 -5.25
C TRP A 73 10.12 -3.36 -5.84
N THR A 74 10.92 -2.63 -5.06
CA THR A 74 12.19 -2.07 -5.52
C THR A 74 13.35 -2.93 -5.03
N ASP A 75 14.28 -3.24 -5.92
CA ASP A 75 15.51 -3.96 -5.57
C ASP A 75 16.41 -3.11 -4.67
N GLN A 76 16.86 -3.71 -3.58
CA GLN A 76 17.70 -3.09 -2.58
C GLN A 76 18.91 -3.99 -2.26
N PRO A 77 20.14 -3.45 -2.20
CA PRO A 77 21.30 -4.23 -1.80
C PRO A 77 21.21 -4.70 -0.34
N PHE A 78 22.06 -5.66 0.02
CA PHE A 78 22.25 -6.03 1.43
C PHE A 78 22.69 -4.81 2.26
N GLY A 79 22.20 -4.71 3.50
CA GLY A 79 22.65 -3.68 4.44
C GLY A 79 21.53 -2.80 4.99
N GLU A 80 21.94 -1.63 5.51
CA GLU A 80 21.05 -0.64 6.11
C GLU A 80 20.44 0.27 5.04
N HIS A 81 19.16 0.60 5.22
CA HIS A 81 18.37 1.40 4.30
C HIS A 81 17.58 2.48 5.02
N LYS A 82 17.33 3.57 4.30
CA LYS A 82 16.53 4.69 4.75
C LYS A 82 15.62 5.18 3.64
N ILE A 83 14.40 5.54 4.01
CA ILE A 83 13.45 6.25 3.14
C ILE A 83 12.86 7.42 3.92
N GLU A 84 12.59 8.50 3.22
CA GLU A 84 11.92 9.67 3.77
C GLU A 84 10.43 9.64 3.47
N TRP A 85 9.63 10.08 4.43
CA TRP A 85 8.20 10.27 4.26
C TRP A 85 7.77 11.66 4.75
N ASP A 86 7.03 12.37 3.91
CA ASP A 86 6.53 13.72 4.12
C ASP A 86 5.28 13.81 5.01
N GLY A 87 4.70 12.68 5.41
CA GLY A 87 3.50 12.63 6.24
C GLY A 87 2.21 12.74 5.45
N ARG A 88 2.27 12.53 4.12
CA ARG A 88 1.13 12.64 3.22
C ARG A 88 0.69 11.28 2.67
N ASP A 89 -0.60 11.15 2.38
CA ASP A 89 -1.18 10.04 1.62
C ASP A 89 -0.77 10.08 0.13
N ALA A 90 -1.23 9.13 -0.67
CA ALA A 90 -0.90 9.00 -2.09
C ALA A 90 -1.38 10.19 -2.95
N SER A 91 -2.34 10.97 -2.46
CA SER A 91 -2.88 12.14 -3.15
C SER A 91 -2.33 13.46 -2.59
N GLY A 92 -1.34 13.38 -1.69
CA GLY A 92 -0.65 14.55 -1.14
C GLY A 92 -1.36 15.19 0.05
N ASN A 93 -2.40 14.58 0.61
CA ASN A 93 -3.06 15.10 1.80
C ASN A 93 -2.23 14.80 3.05
N ILE A 94 -2.04 15.78 3.93
CA ILE A 94 -1.47 15.52 5.27
C ILE A 94 -2.44 14.63 6.05
N ILE A 95 -1.91 13.60 6.70
CA ILE A 95 -2.70 12.65 7.52
C ILE A 95 -2.24 12.65 8.99
N ASP A 96 -3.07 12.13 9.89
CA ASP A 96 -2.68 11.84 11.27
C ASP A 96 -1.72 10.64 11.33
N ASN A 97 -0.44 10.95 11.32
CA ASN A 97 0.65 9.98 11.35
C ASN A 97 0.76 9.20 12.66
N LYS A 98 0.10 9.60 13.76
CA LYS A 98 0.11 8.84 15.01
C LYS A 98 -0.69 7.54 14.91
N ARG A 99 -1.60 7.47 13.95
CA ARG A 99 -2.52 6.35 13.73
C ARG A 99 -2.19 5.53 12.48
N VAL A 100 -0.97 5.64 11.97
CA VAL A 100 -0.50 4.80 10.86
C VAL A 100 0.40 3.69 11.34
N LEU A 101 0.54 2.66 10.51
CA LEU A 101 1.55 1.62 10.60
C LEU A 101 2.30 1.55 9.26
N ILE A 102 3.59 1.24 9.32
CA ILE A 102 4.42 1.04 8.13
C ILE A 102 4.51 -0.47 7.92
N ILE A 103 3.99 -0.94 6.79
CA ILE A 103 4.08 -2.34 6.37
C ILE A 103 5.38 -2.50 5.58
N PHE A 104 6.16 -3.51 5.95
CA PHE A 104 7.39 -3.89 5.27
C PHE A 104 7.19 -5.26 4.66
N ASP A 105 7.24 -5.34 3.34
CA ASP A 105 7.13 -6.60 2.61
C ASP A 105 8.43 -6.86 1.85
N SER A 106 8.94 -8.08 1.90
CA SER A 106 9.94 -8.57 0.94
C SER A 106 9.26 -9.51 -0.04
N LYS A 107 9.66 -9.47 -1.32
CA LYS A 107 9.00 -10.26 -2.36
C LYS A 107 9.09 -11.77 -2.07
N ASP A 108 10.19 -12.21 -1.47
CA ASP A 108 10.40 -13.58 -0.97
C ASP A 108 9.39 -14.03 0.10
N GLN A 109 8.83 -13.09 0.87
CA GLN A 109 7.94 -13.35 2.01
C GLN A 109 6.52 -12.82 1.81
N ALA A 110 6.27 -12.15 0.69
CA ALA A 110 4.98 -11.56 0.36
C ALA A 110 3.91 -12.65 0.21
N PHE A 111 2.66 -12.29 0.53
CA PHE A 111 1.53 -13.18 0.84
C PHE A 111 1.55 -14.51 0.07
N GLY A 112 1.98 -15.59 0.73
CA GLY A 112 1.92 -16.95 0.20
C GLY A 112 2.82 -17.28 -0.99
N GLY A 113 3.82 -16.46 -1.30
CA GLY A 113 4.66 -16.66 -2.49
C GLY A 113 3.98 -16.31 -3.80
N LYS A 114 2.81 -15.63 -3.76
CA LYS A 114 2.08 -15.19 -4.96
C LYS A 114 2.91 -14.37 -5.95
N HIS A 115 3.88 -13.65 -5.43
CA HIS A 115 4.86 -12.89 -6.22
C HIS A 115 5.87 -13.74 -6.99
N GLN A 116 5.88 -15.06 -6.77
CA GLN A 116 6.59 -16.07 -7.57
C GLN A 116 5.69 -16.65 -8.68
N GLU A 117 4.38 -16.41 -8.64
CA GLU A 117 3.39 -17.01 -9.55
C GLU A 117 3.12 -16.15 -10.80
N HIS A 118 3.68 -14.93 -10.88
CA HIS A 118 3.53 -14.04 -12.04
C HIS A 118 4.82 -13.28 -12.37
N ASP A 119 4.87 -12.68 -13.58
CA ASP A 119 6.02 -11.91 -14.05
C ASP A 119 6.32 -10.73 -13.11
N GLY A 120 7.59 -10.59 -12.76
CA GLY A 120 8.08 -9.50 -11.93
C GLY A 120 7.98 -8.13 -12.60
N GLN A 121 7.92 -8.03 -13.93
CA GLN A 121 7.76 -6.75 -14.62
C GLN A 121 6.38 -6.11 -14.43
N ALA A 122 5.37 -6.91 -14.12
CA ALA A 122 4.00 -6.45 -13.89
C ALA A 122 3.63 -6.42 -12.39
N CYS A 123 4.62 -6.60 -11.51
CA CYS A 123 4.45 -6.62 -10.07
C CYS A 123 4.61 -5.20 -9.51
N SER A 124 3.55 -4.40 -9.61
CA SER A 124 3.50 -3.04 -9.09
C SER A 124 2.11 -2.71 -8.56
N ASP A 125 2.05 -1.83 -7.57
CA ASP A 125 0.79 -1.29 -7.09
C ASP A 125 0.17 -0.36 -8.16
N PRO A 126 -1.13 -0.52 -8.50
CA PRO A 126 -1.78 0.30 -9.51
C PRO A 126 -1.93 1.74 -9.03
N ARG A 127 -1.68 2.68 -9.94
CA ARG A 127 -1.83 4.11 -9.66
C ARG A 127 -3.21 4.58 -10.04
N LEU A 128 -3.86 5.31 -9.12
CA LEU A 128 -5.24 5.75 -9.26
C LEU A 128 -5.33 7.28 -9.38
N LEU A 129 -6.34 7.72 -10.12
CA LEU A 129 -6.82 9.10 -10.17
C LEU A 129 -8.24 9.12 -9.61
N ILE A 130 -8.52 10.09 -8.74
CA ILE A 130 -9.84 10.32 -8.14
C ILE A 130 -10.32 11.72 -8.50
N GLU A 131 -11.57 11.83 -8.91
CA GLU A 131 -12.22 13.06 -9.36
C GLU A 131 -13.65 13.13 -8.82
N THR A 132 -14.20 14.34 -8.79
CA THR A 132 -15.58 14.62 -8.42
C THR A 132 -16.30 15.35 -9.53
N ASP A 133 -17.62 15.16 -9.63
CA ASP A 133 -18.49 15.90 -10.55
C ASP A 133 -18.76 17.35 -10.09
N GLN A 134 -18.55 17.63 -8.80
CA GLN A 134 -18.59 18.97 -8.21
C GLN A 134 -17.19 19.45 -7.83
N ARG A 135 -17.03 20.76 -7.57
CA ARG A 135 -15.81 21.26 -6.94
C ARG A 135 -15.67 20.70 -5.52
N PRO A 136 -14.51 20.17 -5.12
CA PRO A 136 -14.35 19.60 -3.79
C PRO A 136 -14.58 20.61 -2.66
N GLU A 137 -14.35 21.90 -2.89
CA GLU A 137 -14.58 22.97 -1.92
C GLU A 137 -16.05 23.43 -1.96
N GLY A 138 -16.89 22.84 -1.11
CA GLY A 138 -18.30 23.24 -0.96
C GLY A 138 -19.29 22.32 -1.66
N VAL A 139 -19.05 21.01 -1.61
CA VAL A 139 -19.97 20.00 -2.15
C VAL A 139 -21.30 20.01 -1.36
N LYS A 140 -22.41 19.74 -2.06
CA LYS A 140 -23.75 19.67 -1.48
C LYS A 140 -24.65 18.68 -2.20
N GLY A 141 -25.57 18.05 -1.46
CA GLY A 141 -26.51 17.07 -2.01
C GLY A 141 -25.80 15.81 -2.50
N LYS A 142 -25.99 15.44 -3.77
CA LYS A 142 -25.39 14.25 -4.38
C LYS A 142 -24.04 14.58 -5.01
N LEU A 143 -22.98 13.96 -4.53
CA LEU A 143 -21.62 14.02 -5.08
C LEU A 143 -21.28 12.68 -5.72
N ASP A 144 -20.88 12.67 -6.99
CA ASP A 144 -20.39 11.46 -7.65
C ASP A 144 -18.86 11.48 -7.66
N ILE A 145 -18.27 10.50 -6.95
CA ILE A 145 -16.82 10.29 -6.91
C ILE A 145 -16.47 9.27 -7.98
N ARG A 146 -15.61 9.66 -8.92
CA ARG A 146 -15.12 8.81 -10.00
C ARG A 146 -13.66 8.48 -9.75
N THR A 147 -13.32 7.20 -9.85
CA THR A 147 -11.93 6.74 -9.80
C THR A 147 -11.59 6.01 -11.09
N SER A 148 -10.38 6.24 -11.59
CA SER A 148 -9.78 5.53 -12.72
C SER A 148 -8.33 5.20 -12.42
N PHE A 149 -7.70 4.42 -13.28
CA PHE A 149 -6.25 4.26 -13.23
C PHE A 149 -5.55 5.43 -13.93
N SER A 150 -4.42 5.88 -13.41
CA SER A 150 -3.60 6.91 -14.07
C SER A 150 -2.77 6.34 -15.23
N GLU A 151 -2.44 5.05 -15.14
CA GLU A 151 -1.82 4.22 -16.17
C GLU A 151 -2.67 2.95 -16.26
N GLY A 152 -2.85 2.36 -17.45
CA GLY A 152 -3.75 1.21 -17.63
C GLY A 152 -3.53 0.09 -16.58
N PRO A 153 -4.56 -0.69 -16.21
CA PRO A 153 -4.49 -1.64 -15.10
C PRO A 153 -3.71 -2.92 -15.43
N ASP A 154 -2.78 -2.87 -16.38
CA ASP A 154 -2.09 -4.04 -16.93
C ASP A 154 -1.27 -4.78 -15.87
N ASN A 155 -0.82 -4.06 -14.83
CA ASN A 155 -0.11 -4.61 -13.69
C ASN A 155 -0.98 -5.44 -12.72
N ILE A 156 -2.31 -5.30 -12.80
CA ILE A 156 -3.22 -6.01 -11.89
C ILE A 156 -4.22 -6.92 -12.58
N ARG A 157 -4.27 -6.98 -13.93
CA ARG A 157 -5.18 -7.83 -14.73
C ARG A 157 -4.84 -9.32 -14.64
N TRP A 158 -4.88 -9.85 -13.42
CA TRP A 158 -4.74 -11.27 -13.13
C TRP A 158 -6.15 -11.81 -12.83
N SER A 159 -6.44 -13.02 -13.28
CA SER A 159 -7.77 -13.61 -13.47
C SER A 159 -8.67 -13.76 -12.23
N ALA A 160 -8.32 -13.16 -11.08
CA ALA A 160 -9.07 -13.23 -9.82
C ALA A 160 -10.06 -12.06 -9.62
N GLY A 161 -10.04 -11.04 -10.48
CA GLY A 161 -10.85 -9.84 -10.30
C GLY A 161 -10.25 -8.88 -9.27
N CYS A 162 -11.08 -8.00 -8.69
CA CYS A 162 -10.62 -7.02 -7.69
C CYS A 162 -11.69 -6.68 -6.65
N GLU A 163 -11.27 -6.24 -5.46
CA GLU A 163 -12.13 -5.57 -4.49
C GLU A 163 -11.79 -4.07 -4.48
N VAL A 164 -12.78 -3.22 -4.72
CA VAL A 164 -12.72 -1.77 -4.52
C VAL A 164 -13.32 -1.46 -3.15
N ARG A 165 -12.64 -0.67 -2.33
CA ARG A 165 -13.11 -0.22 -1.01
C ARG A 165 -13.10 1.30 -0.95
N TYR A 166 -14.17 1.87 -0.40
CA TYR A 166 -14.26 3.31 -0.20
C TYR A 166 -14.37 3.65 1.29
N PHE A 167 -13.60 4.64 1.69
CA PHE A 167 -13.54 5.12 3.06
C PHE A 167 -13.86 6.61 3.10
N ILE A 168 -14.58 7.04 4.12
CA ILE A 168 -14.74 8.46 4.48
C ILE A 168 -14.23 8.62 5.90
N ASP A 169 -13.28 9.52 6.09
CA ASP A 169 -12.59 9.76 7.38
C ASP A 169 -12.06 8.46 8.02
N TYR A 170 -11.46 7.62 7.18
CA TYR A 170 -10.92 6.32 7.53
C TYR A 170 -11.96 5.25 7.92
N ILE A 171 -13.26 5.54 7.80
CA ILE A 171 -14.34 4.58 8.04
C ILE A 171 -14.75 3.95 6.71
N LEU A 172 -14.73 2.62 6.63
CA LEU A 172 -15.21 1.88 5.46
C LEU A 172 -16.70 2.14 5.26
N ILE A 173 -17.08 2.71 4.12
CA ILE A 173 -18.48 3.01 3.79
C ILE A 173 -19.06 1.93 2.89
N THR A 174 -18.29 1.46 1.91
CA THR A 174 -18.71 0.37 1.03
C THR A 174 -17.52 -0.36 0.42
N LYS A 175 -17.78 -1.56 -0.08
CA LYS A 175 -16.86 -2.34 -0.88
C LYS A 175 -17.59 -3.04 -2.02
N GLU A 176 -16.93 -3.15 -3.16
CA GLU A 176 -17.46 -3.77 -4.37
C GLU A 176 -16.45 -4.78 -4.91
N ILE A 177 -16.92 -5.98 -5.24
CA ILE A 177 -16.10 -7.04 -5.83
C ILE A 177 -16.44 -7.15 -7.31
N PHE A 178 -15.44 -7.00 -8.15
CA PHE A 178 -15.56 -7.17 -9.59
C PHE A 178 -14.85 -8.45 -10.02
N ARG A 179 -15.47 -9.22 -10.92
CA ARG A 179 -14.84 -10.40 -11.53
C ARG A 179 -13.80 -10.04 -12.58
N GLU A 180 -13.94 -8.86 -13.16
CA GLU A 180 -13.01 -8.26 -14.12
C GLU A 180 -12.68 -6.85 -13.66
N ILE A 181 -11.48 -6.37 -13.95
CA ILE A 181 -11.02 -5.08 -13.44
C ILE A 181 -11.73 -3.97 -14.23
N PRO A 182 -12.55 -3.13 -13.57
CA PRO A 182 -13.28 -2.08 -14.24
C PRO A 182 -12.32 -0.95 -14.63
N GLU A 183 -12.42 -0.40 -15.83
CA GLU A 183 -11.58 0.75 -16.22
C GLU A 183 -11.85 2.00 -15.35
N ARG A 184 -13.08 2.12 -14.84
CA ARG A 184 -13.55 3.19 -13.96
C ARG A 184 -14.58 2.65 -12.98
N PHE A 185 -14.59 3.21 -11.78
CA PHE A 185 -15.53 2.85 -10.72
C PHE A 185 -16.01 4.11 -9.98
N TYR A 186 -17.20 4.03 -9.40
CA TYR A 186 -17.94 5.20 -8.92
C TYR A 186 -18.45 4.98 -7.50
N LEU A 187 -18.46 6.04 -6.71
CA LEU A 187 -19.17 6.10 -5.43
C LEU A 187 -20.11 7.32 -5.43
N PRO A 188 -21.43 7.10 -5.47
CA PRO A 188 -22.38 8.17 -5.18
C PRO A 188 -22.40 8.43 -3.67
N VAL A 189 -22.17 9.67 -3.28
CA VAL A 189 -22.19 10.14 -1.89
C VAL A 189 -23.36 11.11 -1.71
N ASP A 190 -24.27 10.79 -0.80
CA ASP A 190 -25.26 11.72 -0.30
C ASP A 190 -24.65 12.55 0.83
N THR A 191 -24.15 13.74 0.48
CA THR A 191 -23.43 14.62 1.41
C THR A 191 -24.33 15.15 2.52
N SER A 192 -25.66 15.09 2.41
CA SER A 192 -26.59 15.46 3.49
C SER A 192 -26.48 14.54 4.73
N LYS A 193 -25.84 13.38 4.56
CA LYS A 193 -25.53 12.42 5.64
C LYS A 193 -24.17 12.66 6.29
N LEU A 194 -23.40 13.61 5.79
CA LEU A 194 -22.12 14.03 6.35
C LEU A 194 -22.31 15.33 7.14
N ALA A 195 -21.45 15.53 8.14
CA ALA A 195 -21.40 16.82 8.81
C ALA A 195 -20.89 17.91 7.84
N ASN A 196 -21.22 19.17 8.07
CA ASN A 196 -20.54 20.25 7.35
C ASN A 196 -19.08 20.33 7.82
N GLY A 197 -18.14 20.47 6.89
CA GLY A 197 -16.70 20.47 7.19
C GLY A 197 -15.86 19.69 6.18
N GLU A 198 -14.56 19.58 6.47
CA GLU A 198 -13.63 18.80 5.66
C GLU A 198 -13.78 17.30 5.93
N HIS A 199 -13.85 16.51 4.87
CA HIS A 199 -13.87 15.06 4.90
C HIS A 199 -12.80 14.51 3.94
N LEU A 200 -12.11 13.45 4.35
CA LEU A 200 -11.18 12.74 3.47
C LEU A 200 -11.87 11.50 2.91
N VAL A 201 -12.05 11.46 1.59
CA VAL A 201 -12.45 10.24 0.88
C VAL A 201 -11.19 9.51 0.45
N THR A 202 -11.10 8.22 0.73
CA THR A 202 -10.02 7.35 0.24
C THR A 202 -10.62 6.17 -0.49
N VAL A 203 -10.01 5.81 -1.62
CA VAL A 203 -10.38 4.63 -2.40
C VAL A 203 -9.19 3.69 -2.47
N ASN A 204 -9.44 2.41 -2.25
CA ASN A 204 -8.46 1.35 -2.47
C ASN A 204 -9.00 0.35 -3.49
N ILE A 205 -8.11 -0.17 -4.33
CA ILE A 205 -8.39 -1.35 -5.16
C ILE A 205 -7.34 -2.42 -4.84
N SER A 206 -7.76 -3.66 -4.64
CA SER A 206 -6.85 -4.80 -4.47
C SER A 206 -7.24 -5.93 -5.42
N ASP A 207 -6.28 -6.55 -6.10
CA ASP A 207 -6.49 -7.60 -7.12
C ASP A 207 -6.42 -9.04 -6.57
N PHE A 208 -6.51 -9.18 -5.25
CA PHE A 208 -6.29 -10.42 -4.49
C PHE A 208 -4.89 -11.05 -4.65
N ASN A 209 -3.99 -10.45 -5.41
CA ASN A 209 -2.59 -10.85 -5.58
C ASN A 209 -1.63 -9.85 -4.93
N ASP A 210 -2.09 -9.23 -3.84
CA ASP A 210 -1.32 -8.34 -2.98
C ASP A 210 -0.90 -7.01 -3.64
N HIS A 211 -1.36 -6.71 -4.86
CA HIS A 211 -1.29 -5.35 -5.39
C HIS A 211 -2.40 -4.50 -4.77
N THR A 212 -2.09 -3.27 -4.37
CA THR A 212 -3.09 -2.34 -3.85
C THR A 212 -2.86 -0.92 -4.34
N GLY A 213 -3.82 -0.41 -5.11
CA GLY A 213 -3.84 0.99 -5.51
C GLY A 213 -4.60 1.84 -4.50
N THR A 214 -4.17 3.07 -4.34
CA THR A 214 -4.82 4.04 -3.45
C THR A 214 -4.85 5.43 -4.07
N ALA A 215 -5.94 6.14 -3.83
CA ALA A 215 -6.09 7.57 -4.09
C ALA A 215 -7.03 8.16 -3.04
N GLY A 216 -6.96 9.46 -2.83
CA GLY A 216 -7.83 10.18 -1.92
C GLY A 216 -8.12 11.60 -2.38
N ILE A 217 -9.25 12.13 -1.93
CA ILE A 217 -9.66 13.51 -2.18
C ILE A 217 -10.26 14.09 -0.92
N LYS A 218 -9.83 15.31 -0.58
CA LYS A 218 -10.48 16.10 0.45
C LYS A 218 -11.67 16.84 -0.15
N ILE A 219 -12.83 16.71 0.47
CA ILE A 219 -14.04 17.46 0.13
C ILE A 219 -14.43 18.32 1.32
N THR A 220 -15.03 19.47 1.07
CA THR A 220 -15.65 20.32 2.09
C THR A 220 -17.15 20.31 1.88
N VAL A 221 -17.89 19.73 2.81
CA VAL A 221 -19.35 19.63 2.76
C VAL A 221 -19.98 20.91 3.30
N ASN A 222 -20.94 21.47 2.56
CA ASN A 222 -21.70 22.66 2.93
C ASN A 222 -23.18 22.52 2.54
N ASN A 223 -23.92 21.71 3.29
CA ASN A 223 -25.36 21.49 3.09
C ASN A 223 -26.22 22.66 3.57
#